data_AF-A0A1G4JEZ6-F1
#
_entry.id   AF-A0A1G4JEZ6-F1
#
_cell.length_a   1.000
_cell.length_b   1.000
_cell.length_c   1.000
_cell.angle_alpha   90.00
_cell.angle_beta   90.00
_cell.angle_gamma   90.00
#
_symmetry.space_group_name_H-M   'P 1'
#
loop_
_entity.id
_entity.type
_entity.pdbx_description
1 polymer ?
#
loop_
_entity_poly.entity_id
_entity_poly.type
_entity_poly.pdbx_seq_one_letter_code
_entity_poly.pdbx_strand_id
1 'polypeptide(L)'
;MWLAQESSIPCVLICDSRRAILSDDFEFETLLRLFSLETQRKITNKRERKLRNLALCNQLLQLASLSRASGQAWRETKFEFNAYGKPQCAGFPNLSFNMSNSDGRTAIYLDLESDVGLDLASTKDCQNFGEENYLEVFRPIFTEHEFRHLNKLPPGATRDRLFTHYWSLKEAYTKLKGVGLNCNLSEIDLGVIEPCTYKDSAQSIERDIGIDTIYFQSKWLDSDLIVSICKVTGPKQPTMTKVPIVDLELADVVEWIHSTK
;
A
#
# COMPACT_ATOMS: atom_id res chain seq x y z
N MET A 1 -8.72 -17.02 -10.10
CA MET A 1 -9.17 -16.67 -11.50
C MET A 1 -8.76 -15.26 -11.97
N TRP A 2 -8.43 -14.31 -11.08
CA TRP A 2 -8.02 -12.94 -11.47
C TRP A 2 -6.57 -12.85 -12.00
N LEU A 3 -5.67 -13.69 -11.46
CA LEU A 3 -4.27 -13.84 -11.91
C LEU A 3 -4.11 -14.45 -13.32
N ALA A 4 -5.18 -14.57 -14.13
CA ALA A 4 -5.14 -15.13 -15.47
C ALA A 4 -5.21 -14.06 -16.60
N GLN A 5 -5.61 -12.82 -16.33
CA GLN A 5 -5.71 -11.77 -17.36
C GLN A 5 -4.54 -10.78 -17.29
N GLU A 6 -3.67 -10.77 -18.30
CA GLU A 6 -2.49 -9.87 -18.41
C GLU A 6 -2.88 -8.39 -18.63
N SER A 7 -4.17 -8.10 -18.83
CA SER A 7 -4.69 -6.81 -19.31
C SER A 7 -5.14 -5.82 -18.23
N SER A 8 -4.64 -5.89 -16.99
CA SER A 8 -5.20 -5.17 -15.84
C SER A 8 -4.24 -4.28 -15.04
N ILE A 9 -3.08 -3.89 -15.59
CA ILE A 9 -2.20 -2.88 -14.97
C ILE A 9 -2.53 -1.51 -15.60
N PRO A 10 -2.77 -0.44 -14.83
CA PRO A 10 -2.55 -0.31 -13.39
C PRO A 10 -3.57 -1.04 -12.51
N CYS A 11 -3.11 -1.63 -11.40
CA CYS A 11 -3.98 -2.22 -10.38
C CYS A 11 -3.36 -2.26 -8.99
N VAL A 12 -4.24 -2.28 -7.98
CA VAL A 12 -3.88 -2.57 -6.59
C VAL A 12 -4.38 -3.96 -6.23
N LEU A 13 -3.46 -4.83 -5.82
CA LEU A 13 -3.75 -6.18 -5.35
C LEU A 13 -3.62 -6.22 -3.84
N ILE A 14 -4.59 -6.80 -3.16
CA ILE A 14 -4.63 -6.92 -1.69
C ILE A 14 -4.73 -8.38 -1.29
N CYS A 15 -3.96 -8.80 -0.31
CA CYS A 15 -4.06 -10.12 0.33
C CYS A 15 -4.24 -9.97 1.84
N ASP A 16 -5.09 -10.83 2.41
CA ASP A 16 -5.30 -10.92 3.85
C ASP A 16 -4.55 -12.12 4.44
N SER A 17 -3.48 -11.84 5.20
CA SER A 17 -2.64 -12.86 5.83
C SER A 17 -3.28 -13.53 7.04
N ARG A 18 -4.45 -13.06 7.48
CA ARG A 18 -5.22 -13.64 8.59
C ARG A 18 -6.03 -14.87 8.15
N ARG A 19 -6.13 -15.12 6.84
CA ARG A 19 -6.87 -16.24 6.27
C ARG A 19 -6.04 -17.53 6.29
N ALA A 20 -6.75 -18.66 6.43
CA ALA A 20 -6.30 -19.88 7.11
C ALA A 20 -4.99 -20.55 6.66
N ILE A 21 -4.56 -20.42 5.39
CA ILE A 21 -3.43 -21.20 4.86
C ILE A 21 -2.11 -20.98 5.61
N LEU A 22 -1.85 -19.75 6.08
CA LEU A 22 -0.63 -19.46 6.87
C LEU A 22 -0.78 -19.76 8.36
N SER A 23 -1.96 -20.18 8.82
CA SER A 23 -2.14 -20.62 10.20
C SER A 23 -1.63 -22.04 10.39
N ASP A 24 -1.69 -22.88 9.35
CA ASP A 24 -1.12 -24.21 9.33
C ASP A 24 0.42 -24.16 9.25
N ASP A 25 1.11 -24.90 10.12
CA ASP A 25 2.57 -24.88 10.19
C ASP A 25 3.23 -25.59 9.01
N PHE A 26 2.61 -26.65 8.48
CA PHE A 26 3.14 -27.37 7.33
C PHE A 26 3.08 -26.51 6.06
N GLU A 27 1.96 -25.86 5.80
CA GLU A 27 1.80 -24.91 4.69
C GLU A 27 2.75 -23.71 4.83
N PHE A 28 2.81 -23.13 6.03
CA PHE A 28 3.72 -22.02 6.31
C PHE A 28 5.18 -22.39 6.01
N GLU A 29 5.66 -23.54 6.50
CA GLU A 29 7.02 -23.99 6.26
C GLU A 29 7.28 -24.35 4.79
N THR A 30 6.31 -24.93 4.11
CA THR A 30 6.40 -25.28 2.68
C THR A 30 6.58 -24.03 1.84
N LEU A 31 5.79 -22.99 2.09
CA LEU A 31 5.90 -21.70 1.40
C LEU A 31 7.18 -20.96 1.79
N LEU A 32 7.61 -21.06 3.04
CA LEU A 32 8.85 -20.43 3.51
C LEU A 32 10.08 -20.96 2.76
N ARG A 33 10.09 -22.25 2.37
CA ARG A 33 11.17 -22.89 1.60
C ARG A 33 11.35 -22.32 0.18
N LEU A 34 10.41 -21.50 -0.31
CA LEU A 34 10.54 -20.81 -1.58
C LEU A 34 11.60 -19.70 -1.54
N PHE A 35 11.94 -19.21 -0.34
CA PHE A 35 12.81 -18.05 -0.15
C PHE A 35 14.22 -18.43 0.32
N SER A 36 15.17 -17.50 0.18
CA SER A 36 16.55 -17.67 0.69
C SER A 36 16.59 -17.77 2.22
N LEU A 37 17.61 -18.42 2.77
CA LEU A 37 17.80 -18.54 4.22
C LEU A 37 17.80 -17.18 4.95
N GLU A 38 18.27 -16.12 4.30
CA GLU A 38 18.22 -14.76 4.84
C GLU A 38 16.78 -14.28 5.01
N THR A 39 15.95 -14.39 3.96
CA THR A 39 14.52 -14.03 4.01
C THR A 39 13.76 -14.92 5.00
N GLN A 40 14.05 -16.22 5.03
CA GLN A 40 13.45 -17.14 5.99
C GLN A 40 13.74 -16.71 7.43
N ARG A 41 14.99 -16.33 7.75
CA ARG A 41 15.37 -15.80 9.07
C ARG A 41 14.68 -14.47 9.39
N LYS A 42 14.61 -13.53 8.44
CA LYS A 42 13.91 -12.25 8.64
C LYS A 42 12.43 -12.46 9.00
N ILE A 43 11.77 -13.43 8.35
CA ILE A 43 10.38 -13.79 8.65
C ILE A 43 10.29 -14.45 10.03
N THR A 44 11.06 -15.51 10.27
CA THR A 44 10.96 -16.34 11.49
C THR A 44 11.40 -15.63 12.77
N ASN A 45 12.28 -14.64 12.69
CA ASN A 45 12.69 -13.79 13.83
C ASN A 45 11.55 -12.93 14.40
N LYS A 46 10.43 -12.76 13.68
CA LYS A 46 9.28 -12.03 14.22
C LYS A 46 8.63 -12.86 15.32
N ARG A 47 8.48 -12.26 16.51
CA ARG A 47 8.00 -12.94 17.73
C ARG A 47 6.58 -13.51 17.58
N GLU A 48 5.66 -12.72 17.04
CA GLU A 48 4.25 -13.10 16.91
C GLU A 48 3.96 -13.83 15.59
N ARG A 49 3.14 -14.89 15.63
CA ARG A 49 2.73 -15.64 14.42
C ARG A 49 2.06 -14.74 13.39
N LYS A 50 1.19 -13.82 13.81
CA LYS A 50 0.53 -12.87 12.91
C LYS A 50 1.51 -12.03 12.10
N LEU A 51 2.63 -11.62 12.71
CA LEU A 51 3.67 -10.83 12.04
C LEU A 51 4.51 -11.70 11.08
N ARG A 52 4.73 -12.97 11.42
CA ARG A 52 5.35 -13.94 10.50
C ARG A 52 4.47 -14.17 9.27
N ASN A 53 3.18 -14.37 9.47
CA ASN A 53 2.21 -14.57 8.39
C ASN A 53 2.13 -13.35 7.47
N LEU A 54 2.05 -12.15 8.05
CA LEU A 54 2.06 -10.91 7.28
C LEU A 54 3.32 -10.77 6.44
N ALA A 55 4.49 -11.06 7.02
CA ALA A 55 5.76 -10.97 6.32
C ALA A 55 5.88 -11.98 5.18
N LEU A 56 5.44 -13.22 5.38
CA LEU A 56 5.44 -14.24 4.34
C LEU A 56 4.43 -13.90 3.22
N CYS A 57 3.23 -13.46 3.58
CA CYS A 57 2.22 -12.99 2.63
C CYS A 57 2.75 -11.83 1.78
N ASN A 58 3.45 -10.86 2.38
CA ASN A 58 4.09 -9.77 1.66
C ASN A 58 5.11 -10.28 0.63
N GLN A 59 5.96 -11.24 1.00
CA GLN A 59 6.96 -11.79 0.08
C GLN A 59 6.32 -12.59 -1.07
N LEU A 60 5.30 -13.39 -0.78
CA LEU A 60 4.55 -14.16 -1.79
C LEU A 60 3.83 -13.23 -2.77
N LEU A 61 3.11 -12.23 -2.27
CA LEU A 61 2.40 -11.26 -3.10
C LEU A 61 3.36 -10.46 -3.98
N GLN A 62 4.51 -10.04 -3.44
CA GLN A 62 5.53 -9.31 -4.19
C GLN A 62 6.05 -10.13 -5.38
N LEU A 63 6.54 -11.34 -5.12
CA LEU A 63 7.10 -12.18 -6.18
C LEU A 63 6.06 -12.55 -7.21
N ALA A 64 4.84 -12.90 -6.77
CA ALA A 64 3.79 -13.32 -7.68
C ALA A 64 3.36 -12.21 -8.63
N SER A 65 3.14 -11.03 -8.06
CA SER A 65 2.67 -9.87 -8.80
C SER A 65 3.73 -9.37 -9.79
N LEU A 66 5.00 -9.34 -9.38
CA LEU A 66 6.09 -8.84 -10.23
C LEU A 66 6.49 -9.83 -11.32
N SER A 67 6.56 -11.11 -11.01
CA SER A 67 6.80 -12.14 -12.01
C SER A 67 5.70 -12.14 -13.07
N ARG A 68 4.44 -12.00 -12.65
CA ARG A 68 3.33 -11.84 -13.57
C ARG A 68 3.44 -10.57 -14.42
N ALA A 69 3.71 -9.42 -13.82
CA ALA A 69 3.77 -8.14 -14.53
C ALA A 69 4.96 -8.02 -15.47
N SER A 70 6.09 -8.67 -15.14
CA SER A 70 7.31 -8.67 -15.95
C SER A 70 7.36 -9.83 -16.97
N GLY A 71 6.57 -10.89 -16.77
CA GLY A 71 6.68 -12.14 -17.53
C GLY A 71 7.91 -12.98 -17.18
N GLN A 72 8.76 -12.56 -16.25
CA GLN A 72 9.90 -13.36 -15.77
C GLN A 72 9.43 -14.45 -14.81
N ALA A 73 10.13 -15.57 -14.74
CA ALA A 73 9.91 -16.52 -13.65
C ALA A 73 10.19 -15.87 -12.29
N TRP A 74 9.39 -16.17 -11.27
CA TRP A 74 9.50 -15.53 -9.95
C TRP A 74 10.87 -15.77 -9.28
N ARG A 75 11.55 -16.86 -9.62
CA ARG A 75 12.91 -17.17 -9.14
C ARG A 75 13.98 -16.26 -9.74
N GLU A 76 13.69 -15.66 -10.89
CA GLU A 76 14.59 -14.78 -11.61
C GLU A 76 14.32 -13.31 -11.30
N THR A 77 13.21 -13.00 -10.63
CA THR A 77 12.88 -11.64 -10.19
C THR A 77 13.97 -11.09 -9.28
N LYS A 78 14.63 -10.04 -9.75
CA LYS A 78 15.68 -9.32 -9.02
C LYS A 78 15.22 -7.91 -8.69
N PHE A 79 15.78 -7.36 -7.62
CA PHE A 79 15.46 -6.04 -7.13
C PHE A 79 16.67 -5.14 -7.17
N GLU A 80 16.46 -3.92 -7.68
CA GLU A 80 17.36 -2.79 -7.51
C GLU A 80 16.74 -1.82 -6.51
N PHE A 81 17.57 -1.00 -5.87
CA PHE A 81 17.11 -0.07 -4.84
C PHE A 81 17.65 1.32 -5.14
N ASN A 82 16.79 2.34 -5.01
CA ASN A 82 17.24 3.72 -5.09
C ASN A 82 18.09 4.10 -3.85
N ALA A 83 18.62 5.32 -3.83
CA ALA A 83 19.46 5.83 -2.73
C ALA A 83 18.79 5.81 -1.34
N TYR A 84 17.46 5.72 -1.28
CA TYR A 84 16.67 5.70 -0.04
C TYR A 84 15.99 4.34 0.22
N GLY A 85 16.32 3.31 -0.56
CA GLY A 85 15.82 1.95 -0.38
C GLY A 85 14.46 1.65 -1.02
N LYS A 86 13.91 2.51 -1.88
CA LYS A 86 12.71 2.17 -2.69
C LYS A 86 13.09 1.08 -3.71
N PRO A 87 12.44 -0.09 -3.69
CA PRO A 87 12.76 -1.18 -4.61
C PRO A 87 12.22 -0.91 -6.01
N GLN A 88 12.91 -1.44 -7.02
CA GLN A 88 12.54 -1.45 -8.43
C GLN A 88 12.78 -2.85 -9.01
N CYS A 89 11.99 -3.26 -10.00
CA CYS A 89 12.15 -4.56 -10.65
C CYS A 89 13.30 -4.49 -11.65
N ALA A 90 14.39 -5.20 -11.37
CA ALA A 90 15.60 -5.14 -12.19
C ALA A 90 15.31 -5.66 -13.61
N GLY A 91 15.71 -4.90 -14.63
CA GLY A 91 15.44 -5.22 -16.03
C GLY A 91 14.06 -4.81 -16.54
N PHE A 92 13.18 -4.25 -15.69
CA PHE A 92 11.84 -3.77 -16.06
C PHE A 92 11.64 -2.31 -15.61
N PRO A 93 12.37 -1.35 -16.22
CA PRO A 93 12.34 0.06 -15.77
C PRO A 93 10.97 0.72 -15.91
N ASN A 94 10.11 0.22 -16.80
CA ASN A 94 8.75 0.74 -16.96
C ASN A 94 7.77 0.19 -15.91
N LEU A 95 8.12 -0.90 -15.20
CA LEU A 95 7.28 -1.49 -14.17
C LEU A 95 7.56 -0.83 -12.83
N SER A 96 6.72 0.14 -12.49
CA SER A 96 6.73 0.77 -11.18
C SER A 96 5.85 -0.02 -10.22
N PHE A 97 6.33 -0.18 -8.99
CA PHE A 97 5.52 -0.77 -7.93
C PHE A 97 5.78 -0.14 -6.57
N ASN A 98 4.79 -0.26 -5.69
CA ASN A 98 4.94 0.06 -4.28
C ASN A 98 4.12 -0.90 -3.43
N MET A 99 4.55 -1.15 -2.19
CA MET A 99 3.90 -2.09 -1.28
C MET A 99 3.64 -1.43 0.07
N SER A 100 2.53 -1.81 0.69
CA SER A 100 2.25 -1.49 2.09
C SER A 100 1.58 -2.67 2.79
N ASN A 101 1.68 -2.71 4.12
CA ASN A 101 0.96 -3.68 4.93
C ASN A 101 0.48 -3.02 6.23
N SER A 102 -0.74 -3.34 6.64
CA SER A 102 -1.33 -2.89 7.90
C SER A 102 -2.50 -3.81 8.29
N ASP A 103 -2.71 -3.98 9.60
CA ASP A 103 -3.76 -4.81 10.20
C ASP A 103 -3.96 -6.21 9.57
N GLY A 104 -2.86 -6.88 9.23
CA GLY A 104 -2.90 -8.22 8.63
C GLY A 104 -3.16 -8.24 7.12
N ARG A 105 -3.38 -7.08 6.48
CA ARG A 105 -3.46 -6.96 5.02
C ARG A 105 -2.13 -6.52 4.42
N THR A 106 -1.83 -7.01 3.23
CA THR A 106 -0.72 -6.57 2.39
C THR A 106 -1.26 -6.14 1.04
N ALA A 107 -0.80 -5.01 0.54
CA ALA A 107 -1.17 -4.50 -0.77
C ALA A 107 0.08 -4.24 -1.63
N ILE A 108 -0.08 -4.41 -2.94
CA ILE A 108 0.88 -3.98 -3.96
C ILE A 108 0.15 -3.17 -5.04
N TYR A 109 0.72 -2.02 -5.42
CA TYR A 109 0.27 -1.22 -6.54
C TYR A 109 1.28 -1.38 -7.66
N LEU A 110 0.82 -1.77 -8.85
CA LEU A 110 1.59 -1.90 -10.08
C LEU A 110 1.12 -0.85 -11.10
N ASP A 111 2.04 -0.23 -11.82
CA ASP A 111 1.77 0.63 -12.96
C ASP A 111 2.92 0.50 -13.99
N LEU A 112 2.59 0.58 -15.28
CA LEU A 112 3.55 0.45 -16.40
C LEU A 112 3.93 1.80 -17.02
N GLU A 113 3.25 2.88 -16.63
CA GLU A 113 3.39 4.19 -17.27
C GLU A 113 3.93 5.26 -16.32
N SER A 114 3.82 5.07 -15.01
CA SER A 114 4.12 6.12 -14.03
C SER A 114 4.70 5.57 -12.75
N ASP A 115 5.52 6.38 -12.08
CA ASP A 115 5.91 6.12 -10.70
C ASP A 115 4.67 6.06 -9.80
N VAL A 116 4.73 5.18 -8.80
CA VAL A 116 3.61 4.92 -7.88
C VAL A 116 4.02 4.99 -6.41
N GLY A 117 3.03 5.32 -5.58
CA GLY A 117 3.06 5.20 -4.13
C GLY A 117 1.77 4.57 -3.60
N LEU A 118 1.89 3.79 -2.52
CA LEU A 118 0.79 3.05 -1.90
C LEU A 118 0.92 3.04 -0.39
N ASP A 119 -0.17 3.32 0.31
CA ASP A 119 -0.27 3.13 1.74
C ASP A 119 -1.52 2.39 2.20
N LEU A 120 -1.38 1.72 3.35
CA LEU A 120 -2.45 1.07 4.10
C LEU A 120 -2.35 1.60 5.53
N ALA A 121 -3.39 2.27 6.00
CA ALA A 121 -3.40 2.87 7.34
C ALA A 121 -4.65 2.45 8.11
N SER A 122 -4.50 2.26 9.43
CA SER A 122 -5.63 1.86 10.28
C SER A 122 -5.98 2.91 11.33
N THR A 123 -7.28 3.11 11.56
CA THR A 123 -7.79 3.92 12.69
C THR A 123 -7.36 3.35 14.05
N LYS A 124 -7.04 2.05 14.12
CA LYS A 124 -6.48 1.41 15.31
C LYS A 124 -5.15 2.03 15.74
N ASP A 125 -4.41 2.61 14.80
CA ASP A 125 -3.15 3.29 15.11
C ASP A 125 -3.42 4.56 15.93
N CYS A 126 -4.51 5.29 15.66
CA CYS A 126 -4.93 6.44 16.45
C CYS A 126 -5.31 6.06 17.88
N GLN A 127 -5.99 4.92 18.04
CA GLN A 127 -6.46 4.41 19.35
C GLN A 127 -5.29 4.12 20.32
N ASN A 128 -4.11 3.79 19.79
CA ASN A 128 -2.91 3.54 20.61
C ASN A 128 -2.34 4.81 21.28
N PHE A 129 -2.69 6.01 20.80
CA PHE A 129 -2.19 7.29 21.30
C PHE A 129 -3.16 7.99 22.28
N GLY A 130 -4.33 7.38 22.56
CA GLY A 130 -5.40 7.98 23.37
C GLY A 130 -6.19 9.06 22.63
N GLU A 131 -7.46 9.25 23.00
CA GLU A 131 -8.45 10.06 22.25
C GLU A 131 -8.07 11.55 22.10
N GLU A 132 -7.19 12.09 22.94
CA GLU A 132 -6.94 13.54 23.01
C GLU A 132 -5.55 14.00 22.53
N ASN A 133 -4.60 13.10 22.23
CA ASN A 133 -3.19 13.52 22.09
C ASN A 133 -2.54 13.23 20.73
N TYR A 134 -3.16 12.44 19.84
CA TYR A 134 -2.51 12.10 18.57
C TYR A 134 -2.46 13.30 17.60
N LEU A 135 -3.52 14.13 17.54
CA LEU A 135 -3.57 15.25 16.59
C LEU A 135 -2.42 16.25 16.78
N GLU A 136 -2.13 16.65 18.02
CA GLU A 136 -1.03 17.57 18.32
C GLU A 136 0.34 16.90 18.08
N VAL A 137 0.50 15.63 18.45
CA VAL A 137 1.73 14.85 18.19
C VAL A 137 2.05 14.80 16.69
N PHE A 138 1.03 14.61 15.86
CA PHE A 138 1.17 14.50 14.41
C PHE A 138 0.94 15.82 13.67
N ARG A 139 0.80 16.96 14.37
CA ARG A 139 0.65 18.29 13.75
C ARG A 139 1.70 18.59 12.67
N PRO A 140 3.00 18.24 12.84
CA PRO A 140 4.04 18.51 11.83
C PRO A 140 3.85 17.81 10.48
N ILE A 141 2.88 16.89 10.34
CA ILE A 141 2.55 16.23 9.06
C ILE A 141 1.54 17.04 8.25
N PHE A 142 0.70 17.84 8.90
CA PHE A 142 -0.41 18.52 8.25
C PHE A 142 -0.07 19.96 7.92
N THR A 143 -0.67 20.46 6.85
CA THR A 143 -0.74 21.90 6.62
C THR A 143 -1.64 22.54 7.68
N GLU A 144 -1.49 23.84 7.92
CA GLU A 144 -2.37 24.57 8.82
C GLU A 144 -3.85 24.54 8.35
N HIS A 145 -4.10 24.34 7.05
CA HIS A 145 -5.45 24.21 6.54
C HIS A 145 -6.06 22.84 6.84
N GLU A 146 -5.33 21.75 6.57
CA GLU A 146 -5.73 20.37 6.90
C GLU A 146 -5.92 20.19 8.41
N PHE A 147 -4.98 20.72 9.20
CA PHE A 147 -5.02 20.64 10.66
C PHE A 147 -6.24 21.36 11.24
N ARG A 148 -6.56 22.56 10.74
CA ARG A 148 -7.78 23.29 11.15
C ARG A 148 -9.06 22.54 10.75
N HIS A 149 -9.07 21.86 9.60
CA HIS A 149 -10.20 21.03 9.19
C HIS A 149 -10.39 19.83 10.13
N LEU A 150 -9.31 19.11 10.45
CA LEU A 150 -9.30 18.01 11.42
C LEU A 150 -9.80 18.45 12.81
N ASN A 151 -9.32 19.60 13.29
CA ASN A 151 -9.68 20.13 14.61
C ASN A 151 -11.14 20.60 14.72
N LYS A 152 -11.83 20.88 13.61
CA LYS A 152 -13.26 21.25 13.63
C LYS A 152 -14.18 20.08 13.93
N LEU A 153 -13.78 18.85 13.59
CA LEU A 153 -14.55 17.66 13.92
C LEU A 153 -14.39 17.36 15.41
N PRO A 154 -15.40 16.88 16.16
CA PRO A 154 -15.23 16.44 17.54
C PRO A 154 -14.36 15.16 17.63
N PRO A 155 -13.76 14.84 18.79
CA PRO A 155 -13.06 13.56 18.99
C PRO A 155 -13.97 12.36 18.67
N GLY A 156 -13.37 11.30 18.12
CA GLY A 156 -14.06 10.04 17.82
C GLY A 156 -13.96 9.61 16.36
N ALA A 157 -14.69 8.55 16.03
CA ALA A 157 -14.49 7.76 14.81
C ALA A 157 -14.46 8.57 13.49
N THR A 158 -15.24 9.64 13.35
CA THR A 158 -15.23 10.46 12.13
C THR A 158 -13.92 11.24 11.99
N ARG A 159 -13.40 11.80 13.08
CA ARG A 159 -12.12 12.50 13.12
C ARG A 159 -10.96 11.52 12.93
N ASP A 160 -11.01 10.35 13.57
CA ASP A 160 -9.99 9.30 13.43
C ASP A 160 -9.88 8.82 11.97
N ARG A 161 -11.03 8.60 11.31
CA ARG A 161 -11.07 8.26 9.88
C ARG A 161 -10.47 9.36 9.02
N LEU A 162 -10.85 10.61 9.24
CA LEU A 162 -10.33 11.73 8.45
C LEU A 162 -8.81 11.89 8.64
N PHE A 163 -8.33 11.79 9.88
CA PHE A 163 -6.90 11.81 10.19
C PHE A 163 -6.17 10.67 9.47
N THR A 164 -6.67 9.44 9.60
CA THR A 164 -6.07 8.24 9.00
C THR A 164 -6.04 8.36 7.47
N HIS A 165 -7.06 8.98 6.87
CA HIS A 165 -7.13 9.24 5.44
C HIS A 165 -6.06 10.24 4.99
N TYR A 166 -5.92 11.39 5.65
CA TYR A 166 -4.84 12.33 5.34
C TYR A 166 -3.45 11.71 5.52
N TRP A 167 -3.25 10.98 6.62
CA TRP A 167 -2.01 10.25 6.88
C TRP A 167 -1.66 9.29 5.74
N SER A 168 -2.62 8.44 5.36
CA SER A 168 -2.47 7.45 4.28
C SER A 168 -2.14 8.10 2.94
N LEU A 169 -2.79 9.22 2.59
CA LEU A 169 -2.48 9.97 1.36
C LEU A 169 -1.05 10.53 1.37
N LYS A 170 -0.61 11.11 2.49
CA LYS A 170 0.73 11.69 2.63
C LYS A 170 1.83 10.63 2.64
N GLU A 171 1.61 9.51 3.33
CA GLU A 171 2.53 8.36 3.29
C GLU A 171 2.62 7.75 1.89
N ALA A 172 1.49 7.62 1.18
CA ALA A 172 1.49 7.18 -0.21
C ALA A 172 2.34 8.14 -1.07
N TYR A 173 2.22 9.46 -0.89
CA TYR A 173 3.04 10.44 -1.61
C TYR A 173 4.53 10.34 -1.28
N THR A 174 4.90 10.19 -0.01
CA THR A 174 6.30 9.98 0.38
C THR A 174 6.88 8.73 -0.28
N LYS A 175 6.09 7.66 -0.36
CA LYS A 175 6.46 6.41 -1.05
C LYS A 175 6.53 6.56 -2.58
N LEU A 176 5.69 7.43 -3.16
CA LEU A 176 5.80 7.83 -4.56
C LEU A 176 7.16 8.48 -4.82
N LYS A 177 7.52 9.52 -4.06
CA LYS A 177 8.82 10.21 -4.21
C LYS A 177 10.01 9.32 -3.85
N GLY A 178 9.80 8.32 -2.99
CA GLY A 178 10.83 7.33 -2.67
C GLY A 178 12.01 7.90 -1.90
N VAL A 179 11.77 8.88 -1.03
CA VAL A 179 12.80 9.59 -0.23
C VAL A 179 12.85 9.15 1.25
N GLY A 180 12.06 8.12 1.61
CA GLY A 180 11.89 7.69 3.00
C GLY A 180 11.34 8.84 3.86
N LEU A 181 11.80 8.95 5.11
CA LEU A 181 11.36 10.01 6.04
C LEU A 181 11.87 11.42 5.69
N ASN A 182 12.62 11.58 4.59
CA ASN A 182 13.20 12.86 4.18
C ASN A 182 12.22 13.68 3.31
N CYS A 183 10.96 13.78 3.74
CA CYS A 183 9.93 14.57 3.06
C CYS A 183 9.25 15.48 4.09
N ASN A 184 9.20 16.80 3.82
CA ASN A 184 8.46 17.72 4.68
C ASN A 184 6.97 17.67 4.35
N LEU A 185 6.24 16.80 5.05
CA LEU A 185 4.82 16.57 4.81
C LEU A 185 3.94 17.80 5.06
N SER A 186 4.38 18.74 5.91
CA SER A 186 3.65 19.99 6.17
C SER A 186 3.64 20.98 5.00
N GLU A 187 4.46 20.76 3.96
CA GLU A 187 4.49 21.59 2.75
C GLU A 187 3.52 21.10 1.67
N ILE A 188 2.94 19.91 1.84
CA ILE A 188 2.06 19.28 0.84
C ILE A 188 0.62 19.47 1.26
N ASP A 189 -0.11 20.34 0.56
CA ASP A 189 -1.54 20.58 0.82
C ASP A 189 -2.43 19.68 -0.01
N LEU A 190 -3.14 18.76 0.64
CA LEU A 190 -4.17 17.93 0.03
C LEU A 190 -5.54 18.62 0.02
N GLY A 191 -5.64 19.84 0.56
CA GLY A 191 -6.88 20.60 0.66
C GLY A 191 -7.90 19.93 1.59
N VAL A 192 -9.16 20.36 1.50
CA VAL A 192 -10.25 19.73 2.25
C VAL A 192 -10.64 18.42 1.58
N ILE A 193 -10.66 17.34 2.36
CA ILE A 193 -11.25 16.06 1.98
C ILE A 193 -12.43 15.75 2.92
N GLU A 194 -13.46 15.14 2.35
CA GLU A 194 -14.66 14.76 3.10
C GLU A 194 -14.47 13.40 3.77
N PRO A 195 -14.89 13.23 5.03
CA PRO A 195 -14.87 11.91 5.67
C PRO A 195 -15.71 10.91 4.87
N CYS A 196 -15.16 9.72 4.63
CA CYS A 196 -15.86 8.60 4.00
C CYS A 196 -15.71 7.32 4.82
N THR A 197 -16.46 6.30 4.41
CA THR A 197 -16.54 4.99 5.04
C THR A 197 -16.39 3.88 4.01
N TYR A 198 -16.28 2.63 4.46
CA TYR A 198 -16.22 1.44 3.59
C TYR A 198 -17.46 1.21 2.73
N LYS A 199 -18.57 1.90 3.03
CA LYS A 199 -19.80 1.84 2.21
C LYS A 199 -19.71 2.75 0.99
N ASP A 200 -18.80 3.71 1.01
CA ASP A 200 -18.63 4.67 -0.06
C ASP A 200 -17.77 4.08 -1.18
N SER A 201 -18.02 4.53 -2.41
CA SER A 201 -17.15 4.19 -3.54
C SER A 201 -15.76 4.80 -3.35
N ALA A 202 -14.74 4.24 -4.02
CA ALA A 202 -13.41 4.81 -4.00
C ALA A 202 -13.42 6.30 -4.38
N GLN A 203 -12.78 7.13 -3.57
CA GLN A 203 -12.66 8.57 -3.79
C GLN A 203 -11.35 8.87 -4.52
N SER A 204 -11.34 9.94 -5.31
CA SER A 204 -10.14 10.39 -6.01
C SER A 204 -10.03 11.90 -5.97
N ILE A 205 -8.80 12.40 -5.86
CA ILE A 205 -8.46 13.82 -5.91
C ILE A 205 -7.20 14.00 -6.74
N GLU A 206 -7.06 15.15 -7.38
CA GLU A 206 -5.82 15.57 -8.06
C GLU A 206 -5.27 16.82 -7.38
N ARG A 207 -3.96 16.88 -7.20
CA ARG A 207 -3.27 18.02 -6.59
C ARG A 207 -2.00 18.34 -7.35
N ASP A 208 -1.80 19.62 -7.64
CA ASP A 208 -0.53 20.11 -8.13
C ASP A 208 0.42 20.26 -6.94
N ILE A 209 1.50 19.48 -6.93
CA ILE A 209 2.51 19.47 -5.87
C ILE A 209 3.86 19.74 -6.52
N GLY A 210 4.32 20.99 -6.43
CA GLY A 210 5.52 21.44 -7.13
C GLY A 210 5.26 21.56 -8.63
N ILE A 211 6.03 20.82 -9.44
CA ILE A 211 5.88 20.78 -10.91
C ILE A 211 5.02 19.60 -11.40
N ASP A 212 4.69 18.68 -10.49
CA ASP A 212 3.98 17.44 -10.80
C ASP A 212 2.49 17.62 -10.45
N THR A 213 1.59 17.21 -11.34
CA THR A 213 0.20 16.92 -10.97
C THR A 213 0.13 15.49 -10.47
N ILE A 214 -0.43 15.30 -9.27
CA ILE A 214 -0.49 14.00 -8.61
C ILE A 214 -1.95 13.59 -8.48
N TYR A 215 -2.26 12.40 -9.00
CA TYR A 215 -3.54 11.75 -8.75
C TYR A 215 -3.45 10.90 -7.50
N PHE A 216 -4.48 11.01 -6.67
CA PHE A 216 -4.70 10.18 -5.51
C PHE A 216 -6.02 9.42 -5.66
N GLN A 217 -6.03 8.18 -5.19
CA GLN A 217 -7.26 7.40 -5.01
C GLN A 217 -7.23 6.75 -3.64
N SER A 218 -8.37 6.74 -2.93
CA SER A 218 -8.51 6.05 -1.65
C SER A 218 -9.80 5.25 -1.57
N LYS A 219 -9.76 4.14 -0.84
CA LYS A 219 -10.92 3.30 -0.56
C LYS A 219 -10.80 2.72 0.85
N TRP A 220 -11.85 2.87 1.65
CA TRP A 220 -11.97 2.12 2.89
C TRP A 220 -12.29 0.67 2.58
N LEU A 221 -11.46 -0.24 3.08
CA LEU A 221 -11.58 -1.68 2.84
C LEU A 221 -12.46 -2.36 3.89
N ASP A 222 -12.57 -1.76 5.06
CA ASP A 222 -13.48 -2.11 6.16
C ASP A 222 -13.67 -0.89 7.08
N SER A 223 -14.22 -1.07 8.28
CA SER A 223 -14.47 -0.01 9.25
C SER A 223 -13.23 0.78 9.67
N ASP A 224 -12.05 0.17 9.58
CA ASP A 224 -10.85 0.63 10.27
C ASP A 224 -9.62 0.72 9.37
N LEU A 225 -9.66 0.18 8.15
CA LEU A 225 -8.51 0.14 7.24
C LEU A 225 -8.81 0.85 5.93
N ILE A 226 -7.97 1.81 5.58
CA ILE A 226 -8.00 2.51 4.29
C ILE A 226 -6.80 2.11 3.43
N VAL A 227 -7.02 2.00 2.12
CA VAL A 227 -5.94 1.98 1.13
C VAL A 227 -5.92 3.31 0.39
N SER A 228 -4.74 3.90 0.25
CA SER A 228 -4.51 5.08 -0.57
C SER A 228 -3.38 4.83 -1.57
N ILE A 229 -3.60 5.20 -2.82
CA ILE A 229 -2.57 5.21 -3.85
C ILE A 229 -2.35 6.62 -4.38
N CYS A 230 -1.18 6.84 -4.95
CA CYS A 230 -0.94 7.98 -5.80
C CYS A 230 0.01 7.67 -6.95
N LYS A 231 -0.10 8.46 -8.01
CA LYS A 231 0.82 8.45 -9.14
C LYS A 231 0.94 9.83 -9.76
N VAL A 232 2.06 10.06 -10.45
CA VAL A 232 2.24 11.27 -11.26
C VAL A 232 1.34 11.19 -12.49
N THR A 233 0.66 12.29 -12.81
CA THR A 233 -0.16 12.42 -14.00
C THR A 233 0.43 13.50 -14.90
N GLY A 234 0.57 13.20 -16.19
CA GLY A 234 1.02 14.20 -17.17
C GLY A 234 0.00 15.35 -17.31
N PRO A 235 0.43 16.53 -17.81
CA PRO A 235 -0.36 17.76 -17.82
C PRO A 235 -1.67 17.74 -18.64
N LYS A 236 -1.96 16.64 -19.35
CA LYS A 236 -3.19 16.41 -20.13
C LYS A 236 -3.48 14.92 -20.27
N GLN A 237 -4.05 14.26 -19.26
CA GLN A 237 -4.80 13.02 -19.50
C GLN A 237 -6.30 13.29 -19.37
N PRO A 238 -7.09 13.10 -20.44
CA PRO A 238 -8.53 13.29 -20.37
C PRO A 238 -9.15 12.05 -19.71
N THR A 239 -9.76 12.23 -18.54
CA THR A 239 -10.43 11.19 -17.74
C THR A 239 -9.54 10.03 -17.29
N MET A 240 -8.95 10.17 -16.11
CA MET A 240 -8.34 9.04 -15.42
C MET A 240 -9.40 8.02 -14.98
N THR A 241 -9.31 6.83 -15.54
CA THR A 241 -10.07 5.67 -15.04
C THR A 241 -9.58 5.32 -13.64
N LYS A 242 -10.52 5.12 -12.70
CA LYS A 242 -10.19 4.66 -11.35
C LYS A 242 -9.33 3.40 -11.42
N VAL A 243 -8.25 3.37 -10.65
CA VAL A 243 -7.37 2.20 -10.56
C VAL A 243 -8.13 1.08 -9.85
N PRO A 244 -8.28 -0.11 -10.45
CA PRO A 244 -8.95 -1.22 -9.80
C PRO A 244 -8.22 -1.64 -8.52
N ILE A 245 -8.99 -1.86 -7.45
CA ILE A 245 -8.53 -2.39 -6.17
C ILE A 245 -9.17 -3.76 -5.99
N VAL A 246 -8.34 -4.80 -5.93
CA VAL A 246 -8.79 -6.20 -5.98
C VAL A 246 -8.25 -6.99 -4.81
N ASP A 247 -9.16 -7.61 -4.07
CA ASP A 247 -8.83 -8.59 -3.05
C ASP A 247 -8.53 -9.95 -3.71
N LEU A 248 -7.40 -10.54 -3.33
CA LEU A 248 -6.97 -11.86 -3.75
C LEU A 248 -6.98 -12.81 -2.55
N GLU A 249 -7.38 -14.05 -2.79
CA GLU A 249 -7.11 -15.13 -1.85
C GLU A 249 -5.64 -15.52 -1.93
N LEU A 250 -5.01 -15.75 -0.78
CA LEU A 250 -3.61 -16.17 -0.74
C LEU A 250 -3.40 -17.53 -1.43
N ALA A 251 -4.42 -18.39 -1.44
CA ALA A 251 -4.39 -19.65 -2.18
C ALA A 251 -4.18 -19.44 -3.68
N ASP A 252 -4.86 -18.46 -4.30
CA ASP A 252 -4.70 -18.11 -5.72
C ASP A 252 -3.26 -17.63 -6.01
N VAL A 253 -2.68 -16.85 -5.10
CA VAL A 253 -1.28 -16.38 -5.21
C VAL A 253 -0.30 -17.55 -5.16
N VAL A 254 -0.52 -18.49 -4.24
CA VAL A 254 0.31 -19.69 -4.08
C VAL A 254 0.20 -20.63 -5.28
N GLU A 255 -1.01 -20.88 -5.76
CA GLU A 255 -1.26 -21.69 -6.95
C GLU A 255 -0.51 -21.12 -8.16
N TRP A 256 -0.52 -19.80 -8.32
CA TRP A 256 0.22 -19.12 -9.38
C TRP A 256 1.74 -19.27 -9.24
N ILE A 257 2.30 -19.18 -8.02
CA ILE A 257 3.76 -19.39 -7.79
C ILE A 257 4.15 -20.83 -8.17
N HIS A 258 3.26 -21.78 -7.92
CA HIS A 258 3.50 -23.18 -8.25
C HIS A 258 3.34 -23.52 -9.73
N SER A 259 2.48 -22.79 -10.47
CA SER A 259 2.27 -22.99 -11.90
C SER A 259 3.38 -22.38 -12.77
N THR A 260 4.13 -21.41 -12.24
CA THR A 260 5.24 -20.72 -12.90
C THR A 260 6.62 -21.31 -12.55
N LYS A 261 6.65 -22.61 -12.23
CA LYS A 261 7.88 -23.39 -11.98
C LYS A 261 8.72 -23.61 -13.23
#